data_AF-W1QJ38-F1
#
_entry.id   AF-W1QJ38-F1
#
_cell.length_a   1.000
_cell.length_b   1.000
_cell.length_c   1.000
_cell.angle_alpha   90.00
_cell.angle_beta   90.00
_cell.angle_gamma   90.00
#
_symmetry.space_group_name_H-M   'P 1'
#
loop_
_entity.id
_entity.type
_entity.pdbx_description
1 polymer ?
#
loop_
_entity_poly.entity_id
_entity_poly.type
_entity_poly.pdbx_seq_one_letter_code
_entity_poly.pdbx_strand_id
1 'polypeptide(L)'
;MSALEVDLLNGDKLPVTKTELADQLDTLFKGDVSEYVENVLAKLTQTSSKYKYVVNAHLIDSKEADCGIQSFFGAAWNSSTDGTATLKKELDNGWLVVTIVFLRRE
;
A
#
# COMPACT_ATOMS: atom_id res chain seq x y z
N MET A 1 -3.15 -19.15 4.08
CA MET A 1 -2.93 -17.77 3.58
C MET A 1 -2.68 -16.89 4.78
N SER A 2 -1.52 -16.25 4.83
CA SER A 2 -1.21 -15.22 5.82
C SER A 2 -2.19 -14.06 5.66
N ALA A 3 -2.62 -13.46 6.77
CA ALA A 3 -3.53 -12.34 6.74
C ALA A 3 -2.78 -11.08 6.24
N LEU A 4 -3.42 -10.31 5.38
CA LEU A 4 -2.93 -9.04 4.92
C LEU A 4 -2.97 -8.02 6.07
N GLU A 5 -1.83 -7.49 6.47
CA GLU A 5 -1.77 -6.42 7.47
C GLU A 5 -1.85 -5.07 6.76
N VAL A 6 -2.72 -4.18 7.23
CA VAL A 6 -2.83 -2.81 6.69
C VAL A 6 -2.68 -1.82 7.82
N ASP A 7 -1.71 -0.92 7.69
CA ASP A 7 -1.49 0.22 8.58
C ASP A 7 -1.93 1.50 7.86
N LEU A 8 -2.74 2.32 8.52
CA LEU A 8 -3.25 3.56 7.95
C LEU A 8 -2.80 4.76 8.78
N LEU A 9 -2.34 5.81 8.09
CA LEU A 9 -2.17 7.14 8.64
C LEU A 9 -3.15 8.06 7.93
N ASN A 10 -4.05 8.71 8.68
CA ASN A 10 -5.17 9.49 8.15
C ASN A 10 -6.07 8.69 7.18
N GLY A 11 -6.24 7.39 7.46
CA GLY A 11 -7.00 6.49 6.59
C GLY A 11 -8.48 6.82 6.43
N ASP A 12 -9.05 7.61 7.34
CA ASP A 12 -10.41 8.13 7.26
C ASP A 12 -10.61 9.09 6.07
N LYS A 13 -9.53 9.56 5.44
CA LYS A 13 -9.58 10.40 4.24
C LYS A 13 -9.62 9.61 2.94
N LEU A 14 -9.29 8.32 2.96
CA LEU A 14 -9.36 7.49 1.76
C LEU A 14 -10.81 7.34 1.28
N PRO A 15 -11.04 7.30 -0.04
CA PRO A 15 -12.37 7.13 -0.63
C PRO A 15 -12.87 5.67 -0.56
N VAL A 16 -12.14 4.80 0.12
CA VAL A 16 -12.42 3.36 0.30
C VAL A 16 -12.10 2.98 1.73
N THR A 17 -12.78 1.97 2.23
CA THR A 17 -12.48 1.38 3.53
C THR A 17 -11.15 0.63 3.51
N LYS A 18 -10.59 0.38 4.70
CA LYS A 18 -9.38 -0.44 4.90
C LYS A 18 -9.52 -1.82 4.23
N THR A 19 -10.67 -2.45 4.39
CA THR A 19 -10.96 -3.79 3.85
C THR A 19 -11.07 -3.77 2.33
N GLU A 20 -11.80 -2.81 1.76
CA GLU A 20 -11.90 -2.70 0.29
C GLU A 20 -10.53 -2.43 -0.35
N LEU A 21 -9.69 -1.60 0.29
CA LEU A 21 -8.34 -1.37 -0.17
C LEU A 21 -7.50 -2.66 -0.09
N ALA A 22 -7.54 -3.36 1.04
CA ALA A 22 -6.86 -4.64 1.23
C ALA A 22 -7.22 -5.65 0.13
N ASP A 23 -8.51 -5.87 -0.11
CA ASP A 23 -9.01 -6.82 -1.11
C ASP A 23 -8.60 -6.42 -2.54
N GLN A 24 -8.69 -5.14 -2.87
CA GLN A 24 -8.24 -4.63 -4.16
C GLN A 24 -6.74 -4.85 -4.38
N LEU A 25 -5.92 -4.58 -3.37
CA LEU A 25 -4.46 -4.68 -3.49
C LEU A 25 -3.97 -6.13 -3.47
N ASP A 26 -4.61 -7.01 -2.71
CA ASP A 26 -4.21 -8.41 -2.58
C ASP A 26 -4.38 -9.16 -3.91
N THR A 27 -5.46 -8.89 -4.63
CA THR A 27 -5.80 -9.55 -5.90
C THR A 27 -4.88 -9.14 -7.07
N LEU A 28 -4.24 -7.98 -6.98
CA LEU A 28 -3.40 -7.41 -8.04
C LEU A 28 -1.97 -7.98 -8.07
N PHE A 29 -1.45 -8.53 -6.96
CA PHE A 29 -0.07 -9.01 -6.93
C PHE A 29 0.06 -10.37 -7.62
N LYS A 30 0.91 -10.45 -8.66
CA LYS A 30 1.16 -11.67 -9.46
C LYS A 30 2.63 -12.09 -9.50
N GLY A 31 3.47 -11.51 -8.65
CA GLY A 31 4.91 -11.86 -8.55
C GLY A 31 5.86 -10.82 -9.12
N ASP A 32 5.39 -9.92 -10.00
CA ASP A 32 6.19 -8.80 -10.52
C ASP A 32 5.84 -7.50 -9.77
N VAL A 33 6.86 -6.84 -9.19
CA VAL A 33 6.68 -5.61 -8.40
C VAL A 33 6.40 -4.41 -9.27
N SER A 34 7.08 -4.29 -10.40
CA SER A 34 6.94 -3.14 -11.30
C SER A 34 5.54 -3.13 -11.91
N GLU A 35 5.09 -4.27 -12.42
CA GLU A 35 3.72 -4.44 -12.92
C GLU A 35 2.69 -4.19 -11.81
N TYR A 36 2.96 -4.68 -10.60
CA TYR A 36 2.08 -4.46 -9.47
C TYR A 36 1.92 -2.98 -9.11
N VAL A 37 3.01 -2.21 -9.06
CA VAL A 37 2.97 -0.76 -8.79
C VAL A 37 2.12 -0.03 -9.83
N GLU A 38 2.30 -0.35 -11.11
CA GLU A 38 1.52 0.24 -12.20
C GLU A 38 0.03 -0.09 -12.08
N ASN A 39 -0.29 -1.36 -11.81
CA ASN A 39 -1.67 -1.83 -11.63
C ASN A 39 -2.35 -1.17 -10.43
N VAL A 40 -1.64 -1.03 -9.31
CA VAL A 40 -2.15 -0.34 -8.12
C VAL A 40 -2.40 1.14 -8.42
N LEU A 41 -1.45 1.83 -9.06
CA LEU A 41 -1.63 3.23 -9.45
C LEU A 41 -2.84 3.43 -10.37
N ALA A 42 -2.99 2.57 -11.39
CA ALA A 42 -4.13 2.60 -12.30
C ALA A 42 -5.44 2.38 -11.55
N LYS A 43 -5.49 1.38 -10.66
CA LYS A 43 -6.69 1.06 -9.87
C LYS A 43 -7.08 2.21 -8.94
N LEU A 44 -6.14 2.78 -8.19
CA LEU A 44 -6.41 3.90 -7.27
C LEU A 44 -6.90 5.14 -8.01
N THR A 45 -6.32 5.43 -9.17
CA THR A 45 -6.72 6.56 -10.01
C THR A 45 -8.14 6.39 -10.55
N GLN A 46 -8.55 5.16 -10.88
CA GLN A 46 -9.93 4.84 -11.25
C GLN A 46 -10.89 4.95 -10.07
N THR A 47 -10.46 4.53 -8.88
CA THR A 47 -11.26 4.58 -7.65
C THR A 47 -11.56 6.04 -7.23
N SER A 48 -10.60 6.95 -7.37
CA SER A 48 -10.84 8.37 -7.09
C SER A 48 -9.87 9.29 -7.80
N SER A 49 -10.44 10.28 -8.50
CA SER A 49 -9.70 11.37 -9.12
C SER A 49 -9.36 12.52 -8.15
N LYS A 50 -9.87 12.48 -6.91
CA LYS A 50 -9.64 13.53 -5.90
C LYS A 50 -8.22 13.55 -5.35
N TYR A 51 -7.47 12.46 -5.54
CA TYR A 51 -6.12 12.33 -5.01
C TYR A 51 -5.10 12.16 -6.15
N LYS A 52 -3.86 12.50 -5.85
CA LYS A 52 -2.67 12.00 -6.55
C LYS A 52 -2.08 10.90 -5.68
N TYR A 53 -1.50 9.89 -6.31
CA TYR A 53 -0.99 8.71 -5.61
C TYR A 53 0.51 8.54 -5.86
N VAL A 54 1.23 8.17 -4.82
CA VAL A 54 2.59 7.61 -4.91
C VAL A 54 2.52 6.20 -4.35
N VAL A 55 3.11 5.23 -5.05
CA VAL A 55 3.11 3.83 -4.63
C VAL A 55 4.55 3.36 -4.58
N ASN A 56 5.01 2.98 -3.40
CA ASN A 56 6.28 2.30 -3.19
C ASN A 56 5.98 0.84 -2.85
N ALA A 57 6.65 -0.09 -3.51
CA ALA A 57 6.54 -1.51 -3.21
C ALA A 57 7.94 -2.11 -3.08
N HIS A 58 8.10 -2.97 -2.07
CA HIS A 58 9.34 -3.66 -1.76
C HIS A 58 9.06 -5.15 -1.65
N LEU A 59 9.83 -5.95 -2.39
CA LEU A 59 9.99 -7.37 -2.09
C LEU A 59 11.19 -7.53 -1.17
N ILE A 60 10.96 -8.19 -0.06
CA ILE A 60 11.97 -8.52 0.93
C ILE A 60 12.12 -10.03 0.89
N ASP A 61 13.26 -10.51 0.40
CA ASP A 61 13.63 -11.91 0.57
C ASP A 61 14.10 -12.09 2.01
N SER A 62 13.33 -12.83 2.79
CA SER A 62 13.61 -13.11 4.19
C SER A 62 13.51 -14.61 4.47
N LYS A 63 13.67 -15.44 3.44
CA LYS A 63 13.64 -16.88 3.59
C LYS A 63 14.66 -17.29 4.66
N GLU A 64 14.22 -18.13 5.60
CA GLU A 64 15.03 -18.65 6.71
C GLU A 64 15.50 -17.60 7.75
N ALA A 65 14.98 -16.37 7.70
CA ALA A 65 15.25 -15.34 8.70
C ALA A 65 14.05 -15.17 9.66
N ASP A 66 14.32 -15.07 10.97
CA ASP A 66 13.35 -14.58 11.95
C ASP A 66 13.41 -13.05 11.99
N CYS A 67 12.48 -12.39 11.29
CA CYS A 67 12.47 -10.93 11.19
C CYS A 67 11.08 -10.34 11.31
N GLY A 68 10.98 -9.21 12.01
CA GLY A 68 9.81 -8.33 11.97
C GLY A 68 9.98 -7.27 10.89
N ILE A 69 8.93 -7.04 10.10
CA ILE A 69 8.93 -6.02 9.05
C ILE A 69 8.20 -4.76 9.53
N GLN A 70 8.87 -3.62 9.46
CA GLN A 70 8.31 -2.30 9.75
C GLN A 70 8.57 -1.35 8.58
N SER A 71 7.62 -0.47 8.33
CA SER A 71 7.75 0.61 7.34
C SER A 71 7.27 1.90 7.99
N PHE A 72 8.07 2.95 7.84
CA PHE A 72 7.75 4.28 8.31
C PHE A 72 7.76 5.22 7.13
N PHE A 73 6.76 6.10 7.07
CA PHE A 73 6.68 7.12 6.04
C PHE A 73 6.51 8.48 6.69
N GLY A 74 7.30 9.45 6.25
CA GLY A 74 7.21 10.84 6.68
C GLY A 74 7.29 11.76 5.47
N ALA A 75 6.46 12.80 5.47
CA ALA A 75 6.52 13.84 4.45
C ALA A 75 6.03 15.18 5.00
N ALA A 76 6.42 16.26 4.31
CA ALA A 76 5.85 17.58 4.49
C ALA A 76 4.56 17.70 3.65
N TRP A 77 3.48 17.03 4.08
CA TRP A 77 2.15 17.08 3.44
C TRP A 77 1.12 17.81 4.31
N ASN A 78 -0.10 17.99 3.80
CA ASN A 78 -1.21 18.48 4.61
C ASN A 78 -1.88 17.33 5.37
N SER A 79 -1.57 17.20 6.67
CA SER A 79 -2.07 16.09 7.50
C SER A 79 -3.58 16.09 7.71
N SER A 80 -4.29 17.15 7.32
CA SER A 80 -5.76 17.18 7.36
C SER A 80 -6.43 16.52 6.16
N THR A 81 -5.70 16.34 5.04
CA THR A 81 -6.26 15.84 3.78
C THR A 81 -5.49 14.66 3.19
N ASP A 82 -4.22 14.53 3.56
CA ASP A 82 -3.29 13.59 2.96
C ASP A 82 -2.96 12.48 3.97
N GLY A 83 -2.43 11.37 3.48
CA GLY A 83 -2.07 10.26 4.34
C GLY A 83 -1.43 9.11 3.61
N THR A 84 -1.34 7.97 4.31
CA THR A 84 -0.73 6.75 3.78
C THR A 84 -1.50 5.50 4.13
N ALA A 85 -1.40 4.50 3.27
CA ALA A 85 -1.78 3.13 3.55
C ALA A 85 -0.58 2.21 3.29
N THR A 86 -0.15 1.48 4.30
CA THR A 86 0.91 0.48 4.18
C THR A 86 0.31 -0.91 4.28
N LEU A 87 0.54 -1.72 3.26
CA LEU A 87 0.22 -3.14 3.16
C LEU A 87 1.46 -3.95 3.51
N LYS A 88 1.31 -4.99 4.33
CA LYS A 88 2.32 -6.03 4.51
C LYS A 88 1.68 -7.38 4.23
N LYS A 89 2.28 -8.12 3.30
CA LYS A 89 1.84 -9.46 2.90
C LYS A 89 3.02 -10.40 3.00
N GLU A 90 2.88 -11.44 3.81
CA GLU A 90 3.83 -12.55 3.83
C GLU A 90 3.64 -13.41 2.58
N LEU A 91 4.75 -13.76 1.94
CA LEU A 91 4.87 -14.61 0.77
C LEU A 91 5.71 -15.84 1.12
N ASP A 92 5.68 -16.88 0.29
CA ASP A 92 6.41 -18.14 0.54
C ASP A 92 7.91 -17.95 0.81
N ASN A 93 8.53 -16.93 0.21
CA ASN A 93 9.97 -16.65 0.32
C ASN A 93 10.29 -15.31 1.03
N GLY A 94 9.30 -14.66 1.65
CA GLY A 94 9.55 -13.40 2.36
C GLY A 94 8.34 -12.49 2.43
N TRP A 95 8.51 -11.20 2.15
CA TRP A 95 7.46 -10.19 2.34
C TRP A 95 7.30 -9.27 1.14
N LEU A 96 6.06 -8.92 0.84
CA LEU A 96 5.69 -7.77 0.03
C LEU A 96 5.23 -6.64 0.96
N VAL A 97 5.89 -5.49 0.88
CA VAL A 97 5.51 -4.28 1.61
C VAL A 97 5.15 -3.20 0.61
N VAL A 98 3.95 -2.64 0.73
CA VAL A 98 3.42 -1.66 -0.23
C VAL A 98 2.98 -0.44 0.54
N THR A 99 3.60 0.72 0.31
CA THR A 99 3.17 1.98 0.90
C THR A 99 2.57 2.86 -0.19
N ILE A 100 1.30 3.21 -0.02
CA ILE A 100 0.56 4.14 -0.84
C ILE A 100 0.50 5.46 -0.09
N VAL A 101 0.93 6.54 -0.75
CA VAL A 101 0.69 7.91 -0.31
C VAL A 101 -0.43 8.48 -1.16
N PHE A 102 -1.44 9.08 -0.53
CA PHE A 102 -2.51 9.80 -1.21
C PHE A 102 -2.47 11.27 -0.82
N LEU A 103 -2.39 12.14 -1.84
CA LEU A 103 -2.28 13.58 -1.72
C LEU A 103 -3.51 14.22 -2.34
N ARG A 104 -4.30 14.96 -1.55
CA ARG A 104 -5.55 15.54 -2.06
C ARG A 104 -5.24 16.60 -3.12
N ARG A 105 -5.96 16.56 -4.24
CA ARG A 105 -5.95 17.66 -5.21
C ARG A 105 -6.72 18.84 -4.62
N GLU A 106 -6.17 20.04 -4.80
CA GLU A 106 -6.82 21.31 -4.42
C GLU A 106 -8.24 21.43 -4.97
#